data_AF-A0A1H7BI50-F1
#
_entry.id   AF-A0A1H7BI50-F1
#
_cell.length_a   1.000
_cell.length_b   1.000
_cell.length_c   1.000
_cell.angle_alpha   90.00
_cell.angle_beta   90.00
_cell.angle_gamma   90.00
#
_symmetry.space_group_name_H-M   'P 1'
#
loop_
_entity.id
_entity.type
_entity.pdbx_description
1 polymer ?
#
loop_
_entity_poly.entity_id
_entity_poly.type
_entity_poly.pdbx_seq_one_letter_code
_entity_poly.pdbx_strand_id
1 'polypeptide(L)'
;MRKVLGVIVGVAVAMVTITIVEMIGHLIFPPPPGTDMRDPAQVARIVSLIPLPAKIWVTLAWFLGSLAGALAGITVARWTAAAWIVAAVVIAGAIWSYTMIPHPLWMQAAGVFFPLLAAGIALRLRPPATKLST
;
A
#
# COMPACT_ATOMS: atom_id res chain seq x y z
N MET A 1 4.90 24.64 -3.14
CA MET A 1 4.03 23.81 -4.02
C MET A 1 4.62 22.44 -4.34
N ARG A 2 5.86 22.32 -4.82
CA ARG A 2 6.48 21.02 -5.19
C ARG A 2 6.39 19.93 -4.11
N LYS A 3 6.62 20.27 -2.83
CA LYS A 3 6.49 19.32 -1.71
C LYS A 3 5.08 18.71 -1.60
N VAL A 4 4.06 19.57 -1.57
CA VAL A 4 2.65 19.16 -1.48
C VAL A 4 2.25 18.36 -2.72
N LEU A 5 2.59 18.84 -3.92
CA LEU A 5 2.30 18.14 -5.16
C LEU A 5 2.96 16.76 -5.20
N GLY A 6 4.22 16.64 -4.77
CA GLY A 6 4.91 15.36 -4.75
C GLY A 6 4.28 14.38 -3.77
N VAL A 7 3.83 14.82 -2.59
CA VAL A 7 3.06 13.96 -1.68
C VAL A 7 1.76 13.49 -2.33
N ILE A 8 1.00 14.39 -2.98
CA ILE A 8 -0.25 14.03 -3.67
C ILE A 8 0.00 12.99 -4.76
N VAL A 9 1.01 13.23 -5.62
CA VAL A 9 1.38 12.29 -6.69
C VAL A 9 1.84 10.95 -6.10
N GLY A 10 2.65 10.96 -5.03
CA GLY A 10 3.10 9.75 -4.37
C GLY A 10 1.96 8.93 -3.79
N VAL A 11 1.00 9.57 -3.12
CA VAL A 11 -0.21 8.90 -2.60
C VAL A 11 -1.05 8.34 -3.74
N ALA A 12 -1.28 9.11 -4.80
CA ALA A 12 -2.04 8.64 -5.96
C ALA A 12 -1.41 7.40 -6.60
N VAL A 13 -0.09 7.42 -6.82
CA VAL A 13 0.66 6.27 -7.34
C VAL A 13 0.55 5.07 -6.40
N ALA A 14 0.69 5.26 -5.08
CA ALA A 14 0.55 4.18 -4.11
C ALA A 14 -0.83 3.51 -4.20
N MET A 15 -1.90 4.31 -4.21
CA MET A 15 -3.28 3.80 -4.26
C MET A 15 -3.56 3.04 -5.55
N VAL A 16 -3.12 3.58 -6.69
CA VAL A 16 -3.28 2.93 -8.00
C VAL A 16 -2.51 1.59 -8.02
N THR A 17 -1.28 1.57 -7.55
CA THR A 17 -0.49 0.33 -7.50
C THR A 17 -1.10 -0.70 -6.56
N ILE A 18 -1.54 -0.32 -5.35
CA ILE A 18 -2.24 -1.23 -4.43
C ILE A 18 -3.46 -1.82 -5.10
N THR A 19 -4.30 -0.96 -5.70
CA THR A 19 -5.54 -1.38 -6.36
C THR A 19 -5.26 -2.39 -7.47
N ILE A 20 -4.28 -2.11 -8.36
CA ILE A 20 -3.93 -3.01 -9.46
C ILE A 20 -3.45 -4.37 -8.91
N VAL A 21 -2.56 -4.37 -7.92
CA VAL A 21 -2.01 -5.62 -7.35
C VAL A 21 -3.11 -6.42 -6.64
N GLU A 22 -3.99 -5.77 -5.86
CA GLU A 22 -5.11 -6.45 -5.21
C GLU A 22 -6.12 -6.99 -6.24
N MET A 23 -6.40 -6.25 -7.32
CA MET A 23 -7.25 -6.75 -8.41
C MET A 23 -6.67 -8.02 -9.05
N ILE A 24 -5.35 -8.05 -9.31
CA ILE A 24 -4.69 -9.27 -9.78
C ILE A 24 -4.84 -10.40 -8.75
N GLY A 25 -4.72 -10.07 -7.46
CA GLY A 25 -4.96 -11.02 -6.36
C GLY A 25 -6.35 -11.62 -6.39
N HIS A 26 -7.39 -10.83 -6.66
CA HIS A 26 -8.77 -11.33 -6.80
C HIS A 26 -8.99 -12.20 -8.03
N LEU A 27 -8.19 -12.02 -9.10
CA LEU A 27 -8.22 -12.91 -10.27
C LEU A 27 -7.55 -14.27 -9.97
N ILE A 28 -6.46 -14.27 -9.19
CA ILE A 28 -5.74 -15.49 -8.80
C ILE A 28 -6.47 -16.23 -7.68
N PHE A 29 -7.03 -15.49 -6.72
CA PHE A 29 -7.72 -15.97 -5.53
C PHE A 29 -9.15 -15.41 -5.50
N PRO A 30 -10.06 -15.92 -6.34
CA PRO A 30 -11.42 -15.41 -6.42
C PRO A 30 -12.15 -15.61 -5.08
N PRO A 31 -12.93 -14.61 -4.63
CA PRO A 31 -13.83 -14.77 -3.49
C PRO A 31 -14.82 -15.91 -3.73
N PRO A 32 -15.26 -16.63 -2.67
CA PRO A 32 -16.31 -17.64 -2.81
C PRO A 32 -17.59 -17.05 -3.45
N PRO A 33 -18.26 -17.78 -4.36
CA PRO A 33 -19.50 -17.31 -4.98
C PRO A 33 -20.55 -16.95 -3.92
N GLY A 34 -21.27 -15.84 -4.13
CA GLY A 34 -22.32 -15.39 -3.21
C GLY A 34 -21.83 -14.67 -1.95
N THR A 35 -20.52 -14.41 -1.83
CA THR A 35 -19.98 -13.59 -0.74
C THR A 35 -20.44 -12.14 -0.87
N ASP A 36 -21.28 -11.67 0.06
CA ASP A 36 -21.51 -10.23 0.21
C ASP A 36 -20.48 -9.64 1.17
N MET A 37 -19.49 -8.92 0.63
CA MET A 37 -18.48 -8.20 1.40
C MET A 37 -19.05 -7.01 2.19
N ARG A 38 -20.34 -6.67 2.01
CA ARG A 38 -21.05 -5.65 2.79
C ARG A 38 -21.79 -6.21 4.01
N ASP A 39 -21.90 -7.53 4.13
CA ASP A 39 -22.51 -8.19 5.29
C ASP A 39 -21.41 -8.58 6.30
N PRO A 40 -21.29 -7.87 7.45
CA PRO A 40 -20.25 -8.14 8.44
C PRO A 40 -20.30 -9.58 8.98
N ALA A 41 -21.48 -10.19 9.02
CA ALA A 41 -21.67 -11.56 9.52
C ALA A 41 -21.12 -12.60 8.52
N GLN A 42 -21.18 -12.32 7.22
CA GLN A 42 -20.56 -13.15 6.19
C GLN A 42 -19.05 -12.93 6.12
N VAL A 43 -18.60 -11.68 6.22
CA VAL A 43 -17.17 -11.33 6.21
C VAL A 43 -16.42 -12.07 7.31
N ALA A 44 -16.91 -12.05 8.56
CA ALA A 44 -16.26 -12.73 9.67
C ALA A 44 -16.13 -14.26 9.45
N ARG A 45 -17.13 -14.86 8.80
CA ARG A 45 -17.17 -16.30 8.51
C ARG A 45 -16.21 -16.70 7.38
N ILE A 46 -15.97 -15.79 6.44
CA ILE A 46 -15.19 -16.06 5.22
C ILE A 46 -13.71 -15.67 5.40
N VAL A 47 -13.38 -14.73 6.29
CA VAL A 47 -11.99 -14.34 6.60
C VAL A 47 -11.12 -15.53 7.02
N SER A 48 -11.69 -16.48 7.76
CA SER A 48 -10.99 -17.72 8.15
C SER A 48 -10.71 -18.64 6.95
N LEU A 49 -11.55 -18.58 5.92
CA LEU A 49 -11.44 -19.37 4.68
C LEU A 49 -10.47 -18.75 3.66
N ILE A 50 -10.10 -17.47 3.82
CA ILE A 50 -9.14 -16.82 2.92
C ILE A 50 -7.80 -17.59 2.97
N PRO A 51 -7.34 -18.14 1.82
CA PRO A 51 -6.08 -18.88 1.75
C PRO A 51 -4.89 -18.03 2.20
N LEU A 52 -3.90 -18.66 2.83
CA LEU A 52 -2.67 -17.96 3.23
C LEU A 52 -1.98 -17.24 2.05
N PRO A 53 -1.87 -17.82 0.83
CA PRO A 53 -1.29 -17.12 -0.31
C PRO A 53 -2.03 -15.82 -0.67
N ALA A 54 -3.36 -15.79 -0.57
CA ALA A 54 -4.15 -14.58 -0.82
C ALA A 54 -3.85 -13.49 0.22
N LYS A 55 -3.68 -13.87 1.50
CA LYS A 55 -3.29 -12.96 2.57
C LYS A 55 -1.90 -12.36 2.33
N ILE A 56 -0.93 -13.19 1.92
CA ILE A 56 0.42 -12.74 1.56
C ILE A 56 0.38 -11.78 0.35
N TRP A 57 -0.49 -12.04 -0.61
CA TRP A 57 -0.66 -11.18 -1.78
C TRP A 57 -1.08 -9.75 -1.41
N VAL A 58 -2.00 -9.62 -0.47
CA VAL A 58 -2.45 -8.30 0.04
C VAL A 58 -1.29 -7.54 0.71
N THR A 59 -0.49 -8.20 1.54
CA THR A 59 0.65 -7.53 2.18
C THR A 59 1.74 -7.15 1.18
N LEU A 60 1.91 -7.93 0.10
CA LEU A 60 2.74 -7.57 -1.05
C LEU A 60 2.21 -6.33 -1.79
N ALA A 61 0.89 -6.21 -1.98
CA ALA A 61 0.27 -5.03 -2.57
C ALA A 61 0.60 -3.76 -1.78
N TRP A 62 0.47 -3.80 -0.46
CA TRP A 62 0.80 -2.67 0.42
C TRP A 62 2.28 -2.30 0.35
N PHE A 63 3.18 -3.30 0.30
CA PHE A 63 4.61 -3.07 0.10
C PHE A 63 4.90 -2.39 -1.25
N LEU A 64 4.41 -2.98 -2.35
CA LEU A 64 4.70 -2.49 -3.71
C LEU A 64 4.12 -1.11 -3.96
N GLY A 65 2.89 -0.84 -3.52
CA GLY A 65 2.32 0.49 -3.66
C GLY A 65 3.01 1.53 -2.79
N SER A 66 3.39 1.18 -1.56
CA SER A 66 4.19 2.09 -0.73
C SER A 66 5.53 2.42 -1.38
N LEU A 67 6.20 1.43 -1.98
CA LEU A 67 7.49 1.62 -2.64
C LEU A 67 7.36 2.52 -3.87
N ALA A 68 6.40 2.21 -4.76
CA ALA A 68 6.14 2.98 -5.97
C ALA A 68 5.73 4.43 -5.63
N GLY A 69 4.82 4.60 -4.67
CA GLY A 69 4.36 5.91 -4.23
C GLY A 69 5.46 6.72 -3.54
N ALA A 70 6.29 6.09 -2.70
CA ALA A 70 7.42 6.76 -2.06
C ALA A 70 8.45 7.25 -3.08
N LEU A 71 8.79 6.42 -4.08
CA LEU A 71 9.69 6.81 -5.17
C LEU A 71 9.13 7.98 -5.98
N ALA A 72 7.86 7.90 -6.40
CA ALA A 72 7.19 8.99 -7.10
C ALA A 72 7.16 10.27 -6.26
N GLY A 73 6.83 10.16 -4.98
CA GLY A 73 6.73 11.27 -4.06
C GLY A 73 8.05 11.99 -3.84
N ILE A 74 9.13 11.25 -3.55
CA ILE A 74 10.48 11.84 -3.40
C ILE A 74 10.91 12.53 -4.70
N THR A 75 10.66 11.90 -5.84
CA THR A 75 11.09 12.38 -7.16
C THR A 75 10.44 13.72 -7.51
N VAL A 76 9.12 13.82 -7.34
CA VAL A 76 8.37 15.05 -7.64
C VAL A 76 8.59 16.13 -6.57
N ALA A 77 8.60 15.73 -5.28
CA ALA A 77 8.76 16.68 -4.18
C ALA A 77 10.20 17.23 -4.07
N ARG A 78 11.20 16.48 -4.57
CA ARG A 78 12.63 16.67 -4.26
C ARG A 78 12.89 16.78 -2.76
N TRP A 79 12.13 16.00 -1.98
CA TRP A 79 12.12 16.06 -0.52
C TRP A 79 11.93 14.66 0.06
N THR A 80 12.92 14.19 0.82
CA THR A 80 12.96 12.82 1.34
C THR A 80 11.83 12.50 2.29
N ALA A 81 11.30 13.49 3.03
CA ALA A 81 10.17 13.25 3.92
C ALA A 81 8.88 12.87 3.17
N ALA A 82 8.78 13.14 1.87
CA ALA A 82 7.63 12.73 1.07
C ALA A 82 7.44 11.21 1.08
N ALA A 83 8.51 10.40 1.12
CA ALA A 83 8.38 8.95 1.23
C ALA A 83 7.75 8.51 2.56
N TRP A 84 8.16 9.11 3.67
CA TRP A 84 7.59 8.79 4.98
C TRP A 84 6.13 9.24 5.11
N ILE A 85 5.77 10.38 4.50
CA ILE A 85 4.38 10.84 4.46
C ILE A 85 3.52 9.87 3.63
N VAL A 86 4.00 9.43 2.46
CA VAL A 86 3.29 8.42 1.65
C VAL A 86 3.12 7.11 2.43
N ALA A 87 4.18 6.62 3.07
CA ALA A 87 4.10 5.43 3.92
C ALA A 87 3.07 5.60 5.05
N ALA A 88 3.06 6.74 5.74
CA ALA A 88 2.09 7.02 6.79
C ALA A 88 0.64 7.00 6.27
N VAL A 89 0.40 7.54 5.06
CA VAL A 89 -0.93 7.49 4.43
C VAL A 89 -1.33 6.05 4.08
N VAL A 90 -0.41 5.23 3.56
CA VAL A 90 -0.71 3.81 3.29
C VAL A 90 -0.98 3.04 4.58
N ILE A 91 -0.22 3.30 5.65
CA ILE A 91 -0.45 2.71 6.99
C ILE A 91 -1.83 3.10 7.51
N ALA A 92 -2.23 4.37 7.37
CA ALA A 92 -3.56 4.82 7.76
C ALA A 92 -4.65 4.10 6.94
N GLY A 93 -4.43 3.89 5.64
CA GLY A 93 -5.31 3.09 4.78
C GLY A 93 -5.40 1.62 5.21
N ALA A 94 -4.27 1.02 5.61
CA ALA A 94 -4.25 -0.34 6.13
C ALA A 94 -5.00 -0.44 7.47
N ILE A 95 -4.78 0.48 8.41
CA ILE A 95 -5.52 0.53 9.68
C ILE A 95 -7.02 0.70 9.42
N TRP A 96 -7.38 1.56 8.48
CA TRP A 96 -8.77 1.75 8.07
C TRP A 96 -9.39 0.45 7.53
N SER A 97 -8.66 -0.33 6.73
CA SER A 97 -9.16 -1.61 6.22
C SER A 97 -9.44 -2.64 7.32
N TYR A 98 -8.73 -2.57 8.46
CA TYR A 98 -8.97 -3.47 9.61
C TYR A 98 -10.33 -3.24 10.25
N THR A 99 -10.87 -2.02 10.13
CA THR A 99 -12.22 -1.69 10.63
C THR A 99 -13.32 -2.27 9.75
N MET A 100 -13.01 -2.59 8.49
CA MET A 100 -13.96 -3.21 7.56
C MET A 100 -13.87 -4.74 7.60
N ILE A 101 -12.64 -5.26 7.59
CA ILE A 101 -12.36 -6.70 7.55
C ILE A 101 -11.37 -7.01 8.67
N PRO A 102 -11.70 -7.89 9.62
CA PRO A 102 -10.75 -8.34 10.63
C PRO A 102 -9.55 -9.03 9.98
N HIS A 103 -8.33 -8.53 10.24
CA HIS A 103 -7.09 -9.11 9.73
C HIS A 103 -6.33 -9.86 10.83
N PRO A 104 -5.63 -10.97 10.51
CA PRO A 104 -4.71 -11.62 11.45
C PRO A 104 -3.64 -10.65 11.97
N LEU A 105 -3.19 -10.84 13.22
CA LEU A 105 -2.20 -9.95 13.86
C LEU A 105 -0.92 -9.77 13.04
N TRP A 106 -0.44 -10.82 12.38
CA TRP A 106 0.75 -10.73 11.53
C TRP A 106 0.53 -9.83 10.31
N MET A 107 -0.70 -9.77 9.75
CA MET A 107 -1.04 -8.84 8.67
C MET A 107 -1.11 -7.42 9.17
N GLN A 108 -1.63 -7.21 10.39
CA GLN A 108 -1.65 -5.89 11.00
C GLN A 108 -0.23 -5.35 11.20
N ALA A 109 0.67 -6.20 11.70
CA ALA A 109 2.10 -5.87 11.80
C ALA A 109 2.72 -5.61 10.41
N ALA A 110 2.38 -6.42 9.40
CA ALA A 110 2.86 -6.24 8.03
C ALA A 110 2.38 -4.92 7.40
N GLY A 111 1.13 -4.51 7.65
CA GLY A 111 0.57 -3.25 7.15
C GLY A 111 1.21 -2.00 7.74
N VAL A 112 1.96 -2.13 8.84
CA VAL A 112 2.82 -1.08 9.38
C VAL A 112 4.26 -1.25 8.88
N PHE A 113 4.81 -2.45 9.00
CA PHE A 113 6.21 -2.73 8.71
C PHE A 113 6.57 -2.53 7.23
N PHE A 114 5.75 -3.04 6.30
CA PHE A 114 6.08 -3.00 4.88
C PHE A 114 6.07 -1.59 4.27
N PRO A 115 5.10 -0.70 4.58
CA PRO A 115 5.19 0.68 4.12
C PRO A 115 6.43 1.42 4.64
N LEU A 116 6.84 1.19 5.90
CA LEU A 116 8.06 1.77 6.46
C LEU A 116 9.32 1.22 5.78
N LEU A 117 9.38 -0.10 5.57
CA LEU A 117 10.47 -0.74 4.84
C LEU A 117 10.57 -0.20 3.42
N ALA A 118 9.44 -0.06 2.73
CA ALA A 118 9.36 0.47 1.37
C ALA A 118 9.86 1.91 1.29
N ALA A 119 9.48 2.78 2.24
CA ALA A 119 10.03 4.15 2.31
C ALA A 119 11.56 4.14 2.53
N GLY A 120 12.06 3.29 3.42
CA GLY A 120 13.50 3.12 3.64
C GLY A 120 14.25 2.68 2.38
N ILE A 121 13.70 1.73 1.62
CA ILE A 121 14.24 1.27 0.34
C ILE A 121 14.19 2.40 -0.71
N ALA A 122 13.07 3.11 -0.82
CA ALA A 122 12.91 4.22 -1.77
C ALA A 122 13.97 5.31 -1.57
N LEU A 123 14.37 5.59 -0.32
CA LEU A 123 15.43 6.55 -0.02
C LEU A 123 16.81 6.10 -0.53
N ARG A 124 17.08 4.80 -0.55
CA ARG A 124 18.31 4.23 -1.11
C ARG A 124 18.32 4.20 -2.63
N LEU A 125 17.14 4.03 -3.24
CA LEU A 125 16.96 3.98 -4.69
C LEU A 125 16.74 5.37 -5.32
N ARG A 126 16.81 6.45 -4.54
CA ARG A 126 16.47 7.80 -5.03
C ARG A 126 17.32 8.17 -6.26
N PRO A 127 16.70 8.71 -7.33
CA PRO A 127 17.46 9.24 -8.45
C PRO A 127 18.39 10.38 -7.99
N PRO A 128 19.64 10.46 -8.49
CA PRO A 128 20.51 11.58 -8.20
C PRO A 128 19.84 12.89 -8.66
N ALA A 129 20.00 13.95 -7.87
CA ALA A 129 19.51 15.26 -8.27
C ALA A 129 20.21 15.66 -9.58
N THR A 130 19.47 15.69 -10.69
CA THR A 130 19.97 16.19 -11.96
C THR A 130 20.44 17.62 -11.73
N LYS A 131 21.76 17.84 -11.82
CA LYS A 131 22.33 19.17 -11.92
C LYS A 131 21.80 19.76 -13.23
N LEU A 132 20.85 20.67 -13.14
CA LEU A 132 20.56 21.54 -14.26
C LEU A 132 21.81 22.40 -14.44
N SER A 133 22.59 22.09 -15.48
CA SER A 133 23.65 22.98 -15.97
C SER A 133 22.98 24.26 -16.45
N THR A 134 23.04 25.30 -15.62
CA THR A 134 22.92 26.69 -16.04
C THR A 134 24.26 27.18 -16.55
#